data_AF-A0A353BAB7-F1
#
_entry.id   AF-A0A353BAB7-F1
#
_cell.length_a   1.000
_cell.length_b   1.000
_cell.length_c   1.000
_cell.angle_alpha   90.00
_cell.angle_beta   90.00
_cell.angle_gamma   90.00
#
_symmetry.space_group_name_H-M   'P 1'
#
loop_
_entity.id
_entity.type
_entity.pdbx_description
1 polymer ?
#
loop_
_entity_poly.entity_id
_entity_poly.type
_entity_poly.pdbx_seq_one_letter_code
_entity_poly.pdbx_strand_id
1 'polypeptide(L)'
;MTKDSQHPSDEEDLDLQSQMQAAQEQDDDLEDGEGLSLEQLSATYSEVLDKPVVEQSDDGESEEPVEGELLDDEEGSLARTTPSSIVEAVLFVGRSDNSEISGKEIADLMRGVDVDDVDRYVDELNASYAAAGHALAIQRVGSGYKMGLANQLQYVRDRFYGRIRDVKLNQTAIDCLALVAYQPGISRTELDEQRGGSSGPVLNQLVRRELLEVRREGTGKQATVHYFPTDKMLELAGLASLDDLPQVEEF
;
A
#
# COMPACT_ATOMS: atom_id res chain seq x y z
N MET A 1 -27.33 69.80 -13.89
CA MET A 1 -26.75 68.51 -14.30
C MET A 1 -26.05 67.92 -13.08
N THR A 2 -26.73 67.40 -12.06
CA THR A 2 -27.48 66.13 -11.91
C THR A 2 -26.68 64.85 -12.15
N LYS A 3 -26.77 63.99 -11.11
CA LYS A 3 -26.54 62.54 -10.97
C LYS A 3 -25.25 62.15 -10.25
N ASP A 4 -25.34 61.90 -8.94
CA ASP A 4 -25.87 60.70 -8.27
C ASP A 4 -24.89 59.52 -8.37
N SER A 5 -24.18 59.32 -7.27
CA SER A 5 -23.33 58.18 -6.98
C SER A 5 -24.23 57.15 -6.31
N GLN A 6 -24.73 56.17 -7.08
CA GLN A 6 -25.51 55.06 -6.56
C GLN A 6 -24.63 53.81 -6.46
N HIS A 7 -24.59 53.28 -5.25
CA HIS A 7 -24.09 51.98 -4.82
C HIS A 7 -24.72 50.82 -5.64
N PRO A 8 -23.95 49.81 -6.07
CA PRO A 8 -24.50 48.49 -6.36
C PRO A 8 -23.84 47.48 -5.42
N SER A 9 -24.46 47.22 -4.27
CA SER A 9 -23.96 46.17 -3.36
C SER A 9 -25.04 45.26 -2.80
N ASP A 10 -26.30 45.40 -3.24
CA ASP A 10 -27.40 44.69 -2.60
C ASP A 10 -28.14 43.72 -3.55
N GLU A 11 -27.94 43.80 -4.87
CA GLU A 11 -28.62 42.90 -5.84
C GLU A 11 -27.84 41.59 -6.13
N GLU A 12 -26.51 41.59 -6.05
CA GLU A 12 -25.70 40.38 -6.30
C GLU A 12 -25.66 39.42 -5.10
N ASP A 13 -25.83 39.93 -3.87
CA ASP A 13 -25.90 39.12 -2.64
C ASP A 13 -27.27 38.40 -2.49
N LEU A 14 -28.34 38.98 -3.05
CA LEU A 14 -29.67 38.37 -3.08
C LEU A 14 -29.74 37.16 -4.01
N ASP A 15 -28.96 37.14 -5.10
CA ASP A 15 -28.92 36.04 -6.05
C ASP A 15 -28.16 34.83 -5.48
N LEU A 16 -27.09 35.07 -4.71
CA LEU A 16 -26.35 34.02 -4.00
C LEU A 16 -27.14 33.41 -2.83
N GLN A 17 -27.90 34.20 -2.07
CA GLN A 17 -28.79 33.66 -1.04
C GLN A 17 -29.97 32.88 -1.63
N SER A 18 -30.51 33.33 -2.77
CA SER A 18 -31.59 32.61 -3.48
C SER A 18 -31.10 31.29 -4.08
N GLN A 19 -29.86 31.25 -4.59
CA GLN A 19 -29.25 30.02 -5.12
C GLN A 19 -28.80 29.05 -4.02
N MET A 20 -28.44 29.54 -2.82
CA MET A 20 -28.15 28.68 -1.66
C MET A 20 -29.42 28.13 -1.02
N GLN A 21 -30.53 28.87 -1.02
CA GLN A 21 -31.82 28.39 -0.51
C GLN A 21 -32.45 27.35 -1.46
N ALA A 22 -32.28 27.51 -2.78
CA ALA A 22 -32.69 26.51 -3.78
C ALA A 22 -31.84 25.20 -3.74
N ALA A 23 -30.60 25.27 -3.22
CA ALA A 23 -29.76 24.09 -3.02
C ALA A 23 -30.02 23.38 -1.68
N GLN A 24 -30.63 24.06 -0.70
CA GLN A 24 -31.08 23.44 0.56
C GLN A 24 -32.50 22.87 0.47
N GLU A 25 -33.33 23.31 -0.48
CA GLU A 25 -34.64 22.68 -0.77
C GLU A 25 -34.53 21.42 -1.65
N GLN A 26 -33.35 21.08 -2.18
CA GLN A 26 -33.12 19.85 -2.95
C GLN A 26 -32.59 18.65 -2.14
N ASP A 27 -32.40 18.82 -0.82
CA ASP A 27 -31.98 17.74 0.09
C ASP A 27 -33.14 17.18 0.94
N ASP A 28 -34.38 17.67 0.76
CA ASP A 28 -35.58 17.18 1.47
C ASP A 28 -36.51 16.28 0.62
N ASP A 29 -36.14 15.96 -0.63
CA ASP A 29 -36.91 15.09 -1.55
C ASP A 29 -36.32 13.65 -1.65
N LEU A 30 -35.87 13.08 -0.52
CA LEU A 30 -35.52 11.66 -0.41
C LEU A 30 -36.45 10.91 0.56
N GLU A 31 -37.74 11.19 0.52
CA GLU A 31 -38.76 10.30 1.10
C GLU A 31 -39.98 10.23 0.17
N ASP A 32 -39.87 9.51 -0.96
CA ASP A 32 -41.02 8.93 -1.66
C ASP A 32 -40.54 7.84 -2.65
N GLY A 33 -39.89 6.82 -2.10
CA GLY A 33 -39.89 5.51 -2.73
C GLY A 33 -41.12 4.77 -2.24
N GLU A 34 -42.14 4.58 -3.08
CA GLU A 34 -43.28 3.70 -2.80
C GLU A 34 -42.79 2.31 -2.40
N GLY A 35 -42.62 2.11 -1.08
CA GLY A 35 -42.31 0.82 -0.51
C GLY A 35 -43.52 -0.08 -0.72
N LEU A 36 -43.33 -1.22 -1.41
CA LEU A 36 -44.34 -2.25 -1.50
C LEU A 36 -44.81 -2.61 -0.09
N SER A 37 -46.13 -2.55 0.14
CA SER A 37 -46.68 -2.81 1.46
C SER A 37 -46.41 -4.27 1.86
N LEU A 38 -46.29 -4.52 3.16
CA LEU A 38 -46.10 -5.88 3.70
C LEU A 38 -47.18 -6.86 3.22
N GLU A 39 -48.38 -6.36 2.91
CA GLU A 39 -49.49 -7.13 2.35
C GLU A 39 -49.28 -7.51 0.87
N GLN A 40 -48.63 -6.63 0.07
CA GLN A 40 -48.29 -6.92 -1.33
C GLN A 40 -47.16 -7.95 -1.44
N LEU A 41 -46.19 -7.92 -0.51
CA LEU A 41 -45.13 -8.93 -0.41
C LEU A 41 -45.68 -10.29 0.06
N SER A 42 -46.67 -10.30 0.96
CA SER A 42 -47.35 -11.52 1.41
C SER A 42 -48.20 -12.17 0.30
N ALA A 43 -48.90 -11.35 -0.50
CA ALA A 43 -49.71 -11.83 -1.62
C ALA A 43 -48.85 -12.47 -2.72
N THR A 44 -47.72 -11.84 -3.08
CA THR A 44 -46.79 -12.37 -4.08
C THR A 44 -46.08 -13.65 -3.61
N TYR A 45 -45.77 -13.77 -2.31
CA TYR A 45 -45.19 -14.98 -1.74
C TYR A 45 -46.20 -16.15 -1.70
N SER A 46 -47.47 -15.86 -1.43
CA SER A 46 -48.54 -16.85 -1.44
C SER A 46 -48.83 -17.38 -2.86
N GLU A 47 -48.72 -16.55 -3.89
CA GLU A 47 -48.86 -16.97 -5.30
C GLU A 47 -47.72 -17.88 -5.80
N VAL A 48 -46.53 -17.78 -5.21
CA VAL A 48 -45.38 -18.62 -5.56
C VAL A 48 -45.47 -19.98 -4.89
N LEU A 49 -46.08 -20.05 -3.69
CA LEU A 49 -46.28 -21.29 -2.95
C LEU A 49 -47.43 -22.15 -3.48
N ASP A 50 -48.41 -21.56 -4.18
CA ASP A 50 -49.58 -22.28 -4.72
C ASP A 50 -49.38 -22.79 -6.17
N LYS A 51 -48.16 -22.69 -6.70
CA LYS A 51 -47.83 -23.30 -8.00
C LYS A 51 -47.40 -24.76 -7.81
N PRO A 52 -48.05 -25.71 -8.49
CA PRO A 52 -47.68 -27.12 -8.37
C PRO A 52 -46.27 -27.33 -8.93
N VAL A 53 -45.43 -27.94 -8.11
CA VAL A 53 -44.15 -28.51 -8.54
C VAL A 53 -44.45 -29.59 -9.57
N VAL A 54 -44.07 -29.33 -10.83
CA VAL A 54 -44.04 -30.38 -11.85
C VAL A 54 -42.78 -31.20 -11.59
N GLU A 55 -42.96 -32.33 -10.91
CA GLU A 55 -42.02 -33.44 -10.92
C GLU A 55 -41.98 -34.10 -12.29
N GLN A 56 -40.76 -34.38 -12.77
CA GLN A 56 -40.42 -35.56 -13.58
C GLN A 56 -38.99 -35.96 -13.16
N SER A 57 -38.76 -36.74 -12.09
CA SER A 57 -38.97 -38.18 -11.87
C SER A 57 -37.92 -39.07 -12.55
N ASP A 58 -36.98 -39.60 -11.76
CA ASP A 58 -36.50 -41.00 -11.88
C ASP A 58 -36.10 -41.53 -10.48
N ASP A 59 -37.05 -42.29 -9.92
CA ASP A 59 -36.96 -43.44 -9.02
C ASP A 59 -35.95 -43.49 -7.84
N GLY A 60 -36.52 -43.24 -6.64
CA GLY A 60 -36.60 -44.30 -5.63
C GLY A 60 -35.62 -44.26 -4.45
N GLU A 61 -35.88 -43.41 -3.45
CA GLU A 61 -35.39 -43.65 -2.07
C GLU A 61 -36.56 -43.61 -1.08
N SER A 62 -36.64 -44.66 -0.26
CA SER A 62 -37.53 -44.77 0.90
C SER A 62 -36.80 -44.19 2.10
N GLU A 63 -37.39 -43.21 2.79
CA GLU A 63 -36.89 -42.72 4.07
C GLU A 63 -37.18 -43.74 5.18
N GLU A 64 -36.16 -44.11 5.95
CA GLU A 64 -36.24 -44.61 7.34
C GLU A 64 -34.98 -44.10 8.08
N PRO A 65 -35.03 -43.97 9.43
CA PRO A 65 -34.45 -42.86 10.17
C PRO A 65 -32.97 -43.03 10.45
N VAL A 66 -32.24 -41.91 10.43
CA VAL A 66 -30.82 -41.86 10.80
C VAL A 66 -30.71 -41.80 12.33
N GLU A 67 -30.70 -42.98 12.96
CA GLU A 67 -30.21 -43.13 14.33
C GLU A 67 -28.71 -42.81 14.38
N GLY A 68 -28.33 -42.08 15.42
CA GLY A 68 -26.98 -41.56 15.56
C GLY A 68 -25.93 -42.64 15.80
N GLU A 69 -24.80 -42.48 15.14
CA GLU A 69 -23.49 -42.76 15.71
C GLU A 69 -22.65 -41.50 15.55
N LEU A 70 -22.49 -40.80 16.67
CA LEU A 70 -21.36 -39.93 16.87
C LEU A 70 -20.19 -40.81 17.31
N LEU A 71 -19.07 -40.62 16.61
CA LEU A 71 -17.67 -40.63 17.06
C LEU A 71 -16.75 -41.58 16.27
N ASP A 72 -15.52 -41.09 16.13
CA ASP A 72 -14.30 -41.64 15.54
C ASP A 72 -14.08 -41.17 14.08
N ASP A 73 -13.10 -40.34 13.69
CA ASP A 73 -11.89 -39.83 14.35
C ASP A 73 -11.32 -38.63 13.52
N GLU A 74 -10.81 -37.62 14.22
CA GLU A 74 -9.58 -36.84 13.93
C GLU A 74 -9.46 -35.96 12.65
N GLU A 75 -9.33 -34.65 12.88
CA GLU A 75 -8.47 -33.67 12.15
C GLU A 75 -8.30 -33.83 10.62
N GLY A 76 -9.24 -33.28 9.83
CA GLY A 76 -9.20 -33.46 8.37
C GLY A 76 -9.70 -32.29 7.51
N SER A 77 -9.48 -31.04 7.91
CA SER A 77 -9.71 -29.88 7.01
C SER A 77 -8.63 -28.80 7.16
N LEU A 78 -7.37 -29.22 7.29
CA LEU A 78 -6.26 -28.35 6.90
C LEU A 78 -6.19 -28.43 5.38
N ALA A 79 -6.21 -27.27 4.70
CA ALA A 79 -6.00 -27.19 3.26
C ALA A 79 -4.85 -28.11 2.86
N ARG A 80 -5.03 -28.98 1.85
CA ARG A 80 -3.99 -29.92 1.41
C ARG A 80 -2.69 -29.13 1.22
N THR A 81 -1.68 -29.42 2.02
CA THR A 81 -0.39 -28.73 1.94
C THR A 81 0.26 -29.04 0.60
N THR A 82 0.15 -28.11 -0.34
CA THR A 82 0.82 -28.15 -1.65
C THR A 82 2.07 -27.27 -1.62
N PRO A 83 3.07 -27.52 -2.48
CA PRO A 83 4.22 -26.63 -2.59
C PRO A 83 3.82 -25.16 -2.81
N SER A 84 2.83 -24.90 -3.67
CA SER A 84 2.31 -23.54 -3.90
C SER A 84 1.71 -22.91 -2.63
N SER A 85 0.98 -23.68 -1.81
CA SER A 85 0.46 -23.17 -0.53
C SER A 85 1.57 -22.86 0.50
N ILE A 86 2.69 -23.58 0.45
CA ILE A 86 3.87 -23.28 1.30
C ILE A 86 4.52 -21.97 0.83
N VAL A 87 4.75 -21.82 -0.48
CA VAL A 87 5.29 -20.59 -1.07
C VAL A 87 4.41 -19.38 -0.72
N GLU A 88 3.10 -19.51 -0.91
CA GLU A 88 2.11 -18.49 -0.54
C GLU A 88 2.18 -18.16 0.95
N ALA A 89 2.16 -19.16 1.83
CA ALA A 89 2.20 -18.97 3.27
C ALA A 89 3.48 -18.26 3.74
N VAL A 90 4.64 -18.66 3.22
CA VAL A 90 5.93 -18.05 3.56
C VAL A 90 5.97 -16.59 3.14
N LEU A 91 5.51 -16.29 1.93
CA LEU A 91 5.49 -14.92 1.42
C LEU A 91 4.42 -14.04 2.05
N PHE A 92 3.31 -14.64 2.49
CA PHE A 92 2.27 -13.96 3.27
C PHE A 92 2.74 -13.57 4.67
N VAL A 93 3.43 -14.49 5.36
CA VAL A 93 4.06 -14.20 6.66
C VAL A 93 5.16 -13.15 6.49
N GLY A 94 5.95 -13.27 5.41
CA GLY A 94 7.03 -12.34 5.10
C GLY A 94 8.09 -12.28 6.20
N ARG A 95 8.90 -11.23 6.18
CA ARG A 95 9.87 -10.92 7.23
C ARG A 95 9.41 -9.72 8.06
N SER A 96 9.86 -9.64 9.31
CA SER A 96 9.50 -8.55 10.23
C SER A 96 9.96 -7.17 9.75
N ASP A 97 11.04 -7.12 8.98
CA ASP A 97 11.58 -5.92 8.34
C ASP A 97 11.00 -5.67 6.93
N ASN A 98 10.07 -6.53 6.49
CA ASN A 98 9.45 -6.49 5.18
C ASN A 98 10.46 -6.66 4.01
N SER A 99 11.64 -7.23 4.28
CA SER A 99 12.62 -7.60 3.25
C SER A 99 12.16 -8.81 2.43
N GLU A 100 12.74 -8.95 1.24
CA GLU A 100 12.51 -10.10 0.37
C GLU A 100 13.03 -11.41 0.97
N ILE A 101 12.37 -12.51 0.62
CA ILE A 101 12.80 -13.87 0.96
C ILE A 101 13.41 -14.49 -0.29
N SER A 102 14.63 -15.00 -0.22
CA SER A 102 15.29 -15.58 -1.39
C SER A 102 14.58 -16.87 -1.85
N GLY A 103 14.60 -17.14 -3.16
CA GLY A 103 14.03 -18.38 -3.69
C GLY A 103 14.67 -19.63 -3.09
N LYS A 104 15.97 -19.56 -2.74
CA LYS A 104 16.68 -20.65 -2.04
C LYS A 104 16.10 -20.91 -0.66
N GLU A 105 15.86 -19.87 0.14
CA GLU A 105 15.26 -20.03 1.47
C GLU A 105 13.86 -20.63 1.40
N ILE A 106 13.07 -20.27 0.39
CA ILE A 106 11.74 -20.84 0.16
C ILE A 106 11.85 -22.32 -0.25
N ALA A 107 12.78 -22.64 -1.15
CA ALA A 107 13.04 -24.01 -1.60
C ALA A 107 13.50 -24.91 -0.43
N ASP A 108 14.36 -24.41 0.46
CA ASP A 108 14.88 -25.15 1.62
C ASP A 108 13.78 -25.60 2.62
N LEU A 109 12.58 -25.00 2.56
CA LEU A 109 11.42 -25.41 3.37
C LEU A 109 10.70 -26.64 2.82
N MET A 110 10.99 -27.03 1.57
CA MET A 110 10.32 -28.11 0.85
C MET A 110 11.33 -29.16 0.39
N ARG A 111 10.97 -30.45 0.48
CA ARG A 111 11.86 -31.51 -0.02
C ARG A 111 11.72 -31.67 -1.52
N GLY A 112 12.84 -31.66 -2.23
CA GLY A 112 12.89 -31.93 -3.67
C GLY A 112 12.34 -30.81 -4.53
N VAL A 113 12.34 -29.57 -4.02
CA VAL A 113 12.00 -28.36 -4.74
C VAL A 113 13.28 -27.57 -4.93
N ASP A 114 13.59 -27.20 -6.16
CA ASP A 114 14.71 -26.32 -6.48
C ASP A 114 14.23 -24.86 -6.66
N VAL A 115 15.17 -23.93 -6.82
CA VAL A 115 14.83 -22.50 -7.01
C VAL A 115 13.97 -22.29 -8.25
N ASP A 116 14.23 -23.02 -9.33
CA ASP A 116 13.45 -22.95 -10.57
C ASP A 116 11.99 -23.40 -10.38
N ASP A 117 11.75 -24.34 -9.46
CA ASP A 117 10.38 -24.74 -9.09
C ASP A 117 9.66 -23.65 -8.31
N VAL A 118 10.37 -22.93 -7.43
CA VAL A 118 9.81 -21.77 -6.70
C VAL A 118 9.35 -20.70 -7.69
N ASP A 119 10.17 -20.41 -8.71
CA ASP A 119 9.82 -19.46 -9.77
C ASP A 119 8.54 -19.89 -10.48
N ARG A 120 8.43 -21.17 -10.84
CA ARG A 120 7.22 -21.74 -11.46
C ARG A 120 5.99 -21.64 -10.55
N TYR A 121 6.13 -21.96 -9.26
CA TYR A 121 5.02 -21.85 -8.31
C TYR A 121 4.55 -20.41 -8.11
N VAL A 122 5.48 -19.45 -8.10
CA VAL A 122 5.16 -18.01 -8.04
C VAL A 122 4.37 -17.57 -9.27
N ASP A 123 4.76 -18.02 -10.47
CA ASP A 123 4.04 -17.71 -11.71
C ASP A 123 2.62 -18.32 -11.71
N GLU A 124 2.48 -19.57 -11.27
CA GLU A 124 1.19 -20.24 -11.12
C GLU A 124 0.27 -19.51 -10.13
N LEU A 125 0.81 -19.10 -8.97
CA LEU A 125 0.06 -18.32 -7.97
C LEU A 125 -0.38 -16.98 -8.51
N ASN A 126 0.52 -16.23 -9.16
CA ASN A 126 0.18 -14.94 -9.76
C ASN A 126 -0.87 -15.07 -10.86
N ALA A 127 -0.81 -16.11 -11.69
CA ALA A 127 -1.83 -16.39 -12.69
C ALA A 127 -3.20 -16.70 -12.05
N SER A 128 -3.21 -17.49 -10.98
CA SER A 128 -4.41 -17.80 -10.20
C SER A 128 -5.00 -16.53 -9.57
N TYR A 129 -4.18 -15.69 -8.94
CA TYR A 129 -4.60 -14.42 -8.34
C TYR A 129 -5.19 -13.47 -9.38
N ALA A 130 -4.56 -13.36 -10.55
CA ALA A 130 -5.06 -12.54 -11.64
C ALA A 130 -6.40 -13.04 -12.19
N ALA A 131 -6.54 -14.36 -12.39
CA ALA A 131 -7.78 -14.97 -12.88
C ALA A 131 -8.94 -14.83 -11.88
N ALA A 132 -8.66 -14.91 -10.58
CA ALA A 132 -9.63 -14.74 -9.50
C ALA A 132 -9.90 -13.26 -9.14
N GLY A 133 -9.19 -12.31 -9.74
CA GLY A 133 -9.31 -10.89 -9.43
C GLY A 133 -8.85 -10.52 -8.02
N HIS A 134 -7.89 -11.25 -7.46
CA HIS A 134 -7.36 -10.97 -6.13
C HIS A 134 -6.54 -9.68 -6.09
N ALA A 135 -6.55 -9.04 -4.93
CA ALA A 135 -5.77 -7.83 -4.68
C ALA A 135 -4.28 -8.09 -4.42
N LEU A 136 -3.88 -9.35 -4.34
CA LEU A 136 -2.52 -9.78 -3.98
C LEU A 136 -1.72 -10.12 -5.23
N ALA A 137 -0.42 -9.88 -5.17
CA ALA A 137 0.53 -10.35 -6.16
C ALA A 137 1.87 -10.66 -5.48
N ILE A 138 2.60 -11.61 -6.03
CA ILE A 138 3.98 -11.92 -5.63
C ILE A 138 4.91 -11.18 -6.60
N GLN A 139 5.80 -10.36 -6.05
CA GLN A 139 6.75 -9.54 -6.80
C GLN A 139 8.17 -10.06 -6.56
N ARG A 140 8.98 -10.05 -7.62
CA ARG A 140 10.41 -10.33 -7.53
C ARG A 140 11.17 -9.04 -7.21
N VAL A 141 11.94 -9.04 -6.14
CA VAL A 141 12.75 -7.90 -5.67
C VAL A 141 14.18 -8.39 -5.51
N GLY A 142 15.11 -7.84 -6.31
CA GLY A 142 16.48 -8.33 -6.36
C GLY A 142 16.55 -9.81 -6.75
N SER A 143 17.09 -10.64 -5.87
CA SER A 143 17.17 -12.11 -6.01
C SER A 143 16.06 -12.87 -5.25
N GLY A 144 15.14 -12.16 -4.61
CA GLY A 144 14.10 -12.74 -3.77
C GLY A 144 12.68 -12.38 -4.19
N TYR A 145 11.74 -12.81 -3.35
CA TYR A 145 10.31 -12.70 -3.54
C TYR A 145 9.66 -12.00 -2.35
N LYS A 146 8.57 -11.29 -2.65
CA LYS A 146 7.75 -10.62 -1.65
C LYS A 146 6.30 -10.59 -2.09
N MET A 147 5.39 -10.88 -1.16
CA MET A 147 3.97 -10.67 -1.40
C MET A 147 3.61 -9.21 -1.18
N GLY A 148 2.76 -8.68 -2.05
CA GLY A 148 2.32 -7.29 -1.99
C GLY A 148 1.01 -7.08 -2.71
N LEU A 149 0.69 -5.81 -2.91
CA LEU A 149 -0.53 -5.40 -3.59
C LEU A 149 -0.37 -5.56 -5.11
N ALA A 150 -1.39 -6.11 -5.77
CA ALA A 150 -1.46 -6.20 -7.21
C ALA A 150 -1.29 -4.81 -7.86
N ASN A 151 -0.60 -4.75 -9.01
CA ASN A 151 -0.24 -3.49 -9.67
C ASN A 151 -1.45 -2.59 -9.94
N GLN A 152 -2.61 -3.16 -10.26
CA GLN A 152 -3.84 -2.42 -10.53
C GLN A 152 -4.38 -1.68 -9.31
N LEU A 153 -4.04 -2.11 -8.10
CA LEU A 153 -4.53 -1.55 -6.83
C LEU A 153 -3.49 -0.69 -6.12
N GLN A 154 -2.31 -0.45 -6.70
CA GLN A 154 -1.25 0.36 -6.06
C GLN A 154 -1.74 1.76 -5.65
N TYR A 155 -2.73 2.33 -6.35
CA TYR A 155 -3.36 3.61 -5.98
C TYR A 155 -4.02 3.57 -4.59
N VAL A 156 -4.47 2.41 -4.12
CA VAL A 156 -5.08 2.23 -2.79
C VAL A 156 -4.05 2.46 -1.70
N ARG A 157 -2.84 1.90 -1.86
CA ARG A 157 -1.70 2.14 -0.98
C ARG A 157 -1.40 3.64 -0.90
N ASP A 158 -1.33 4.30 -2.06
CA ASP A 158 -1.01 5.72 -2.15
C ASP A 158 -2.11 6.63 -1.53
N ARG A 159 -3.36 6.17 -1.46
CA ARG A 159 -4.43 6.89 -0.78
C ARG A 159 -4.45 6.60 0.73
N PHE A 160 -4.11 5.37 1.12
CA PHE A 160 -4.11 4.92 2.51
C PHE A 160 -2.96 5.51 3.32
N TYR A 161 -1.74 5.46 2.79
CA TYR A 161 -0.55 6.04 3.44
C TYR A 161 -0.33 7.52 3.12
N GLY A 162 -1.22 8.12 2.31
CA GLY A 162 -0.93 9.34 1.56
C GLY A 162 0.09 9.03 0.45
N ARG A 163 0.18 9.89 -0.58
CA ARG A 163 1.22 9.71 -1.61
C ARG A 163 2.55 9.67 -0.86
N ILE A 164 3.19 8.50 -0.80
CA ILE A 164 4.63 8.42 -0.68
C ILE A 164 5.09 9.07 -1.98
N ARG A 165 5.18 10.40 -1.97
CA ARG A 165 5.86 11.09 -3.05
C ARG A 165 7.27 10.52 -2.93
N ASP A 166 7.64 9.67 -3.89
CA ASP A 166 9.03 9.49 -4.26
C ASP A 166 9.54 10.86 -4.68
N VAL A 167 9.83 11.71 -3.69
CA VAL A 167 10.39 13.03 -3.95
C VAL A 167 11.82 12.73 -4.32
N LYS A 168 12.02 12.48 -5.62
CA LYS A 168 13.34 12.38 -6.24
C LYS A 168 14.18 13.53 -5.70
N LEU A 169 15.34 13.18 -5.15
CA LEU A 169 16.32 14.18 -4.77
C LEU A 169 16.71 14.93 -6.04
N ASN A 170 16.69 16.25 -5.99
CA ASN A 170 17.24 17.05 -7.09
C ASN A 170 18.77 16.88 -7.11
N GLN A 171 19.41 17.29 -8.21
CA GLN A 171 20.86 17.14 -8.36
C GLN A 171 21.62 17.77 -7.18
N THR A 172 21.20 18.95 -6.74
CA THR A 172 21.78 19.63 -5.57
C THR A 172 21.76 18.78 -4.30
N ALA A 173 20.67 18.07 -4.05
CA ALA A 173 20.54 17.19 -2.89
C ALA A 173 21.38 15.93 -3.03
N ILE A 174 21.50 15.38 -4.25
CA ILE A 174 22.40 14.27 -4.54
C ILE A 174 23.86 14.70 -4.31
N ASP A 175 24.26 15.87 -4.80
CA ASP A 175 25.62 16.39 -4.62
C ASP A 175 25.96 16.59 -3.14
N CYS A 176 25.03 17.17 -2.35
CA CYS A 176 25.21 17.32 -0.91
C CYS A 176 25.30 15.97 -0.21
N LEU A 177 24.45 15.01 -0.58
CA LEU A 177 24.44 13.68 0.01
C LEU A 177 25.74 12.94 -0.29
N ALA A 178 26.24 13.04 -1.52
CA ALA A 178 27.51 12.46 -1.93
C ALA A 178 28.68 13.05 -1.13
N LEU A 179 28.78 14.39 -1.02
CA LEU A 179 29.85 15.02 -0.23
C LEU A 179 29.86 14.54 1.22
N VAL A 180 28.69 14.44 1.86
CA VAL A 180 28.61 13.93 3.25
C VAL A 180 28.93 12.43 3.32
N ALA A 181 28.59 11.64 2.31
CA ALA A 181 28.93 10.22 2.25
C ALA A 181 30.44 9.98 2.15
N TYR A 182 31.13 10.77 1.31
CA TYR A 182 32.59 10.72 1.15
C TYR A 182 33.36 11.36 2.32
N GLN A 183 32.74 12.31 3.02
CA GLN A 183 33.34 13.00 4.17
C GLN A 183 32.37 13.02 5.37
N PRO A 184 32.14 11.87 6.03
CA PRO A 184 31.29 11.82 7.22
C PRO A 184 31.82 12.73 8.32
N GLY A 185 30.94 13.53 8.92
CA GLY A 185 31.30 14.50 9.96
C GLY A 185 31.62 15.91 9.44
N ILE A 186 31.41 16.19 8.15
CA ILE A 186 31.52 17.54 7.60
C ILE A 186 30.49 18.50 8.24
N SER A 187 30.92 19.73 8.51
CA SER A 187 30.05 20.80 8.97
C SER A 187 29.33 21.49 7.81
N ARG A 188 28.24 22.21 8.11
CA ARG A 188 27.55 23.00 7.08
C ARG A 188 28.47 24.00 6.38
N THR A 189 29.35 24.67 7.14
CA THR A 189 30.23 25.71 6.61
C THR A 189 31.22 25.13 5.61
N GLU A 190 31.87 24.02 5.97
CA GLU A 190 32.81 23.31 5.09
C GLU A 190 32.12 22.81 3.82
N LEU A 191 30.88 22.31 3.94
CA LEU A 191 30.13 21.84 2.78
C LEU A 191 29.69 23.00 1.86
N ASP A 192 29.31 24.14 2.43
CA ASP A 192 28.98 25.35 1.67
C ASP A 192 30.21 25.90 0.91
N GLU A 193 31.40 25.81 1.50
CA GLU A 193 32.68 26.18 0.89
C GLU A 193 33.05 25.25 -0.29
N GLN A 194 32.92 23.93 -0.13
CA GLN A 194 33.21 22.97 -1.20
C GLN A 194 32.22 23.06 -2.36
N ARG A 195 30.93 23.31 -2.09
CA ARG A 195 29.91 23.47 -3.16
C ARG A 195 29.90 24.86 -3.79
N GLY A 196 30.52 25.87 -3.16
CA GLY A 196 30.44 27.26 -3.59
C GLY A 196 29.05 27.88 -3.42
N GLY A 197 28.23 27.41 -2.46
CA GLY A 197 26.88 27.91 -2.25
C GLY A 197 26.15 27.32 -1.04
N SER A 198 25.04 27.96 -0.63
CA SER A 198 24.28 27.58 0.57
C SER A 198 23.59 26.23 0.42
N SER A 199 23.85 25.33 1.37
CA SER A 199 23.36 23.95 1.42
C SER A 199 22.46 23.70 2.64
N GLY A 200 22.28 24.69 3.51
CA GLY A 200 21.47 24.58 4.74
C GLY A 200 20.03 24.05 4.53
N PRO A 201 19.24 24.58 3.58
CA PRO A 201 17.89 24.07 3.31
C PRO A 201 17.89 22.61 2.85
N VAL A 202 18.88 22.23 2.05
CA VAL A 202 19.03 20.89 1.48
C VAL A 202 19.45 19.90 2.58
N LEU A 203 20.43 20.26 3.41
CA LEU A 203 20.84 19.47 4.57
C LEU A 203 19.68 19.23 5.53
N ASN A 204 18.90 20.26 5.86
CA ASN A 204 17.70 20.11 6.69
C ASN A 204 16.68 19.17 6.07
N GLN A 205 16.52 19.21 4.74
CA GLN A 205 15.62 18.31 4.03
C GLN A 205 16.11 16.86 4.09
N LEU A 206 17.41 16.62 3.89
CA LEU A 206 18.02 15.29 3.96
C LEU A 206 17.92 14.70 5.37
N VAL A 207 18.12 15.51 6.41
CA VAL A 207 17.95 15.10 7.81
C VAL A 207 16.51 14.75 8.13
N ARG A 208 15.54 15.56 7.71
CA ARG A 208 14.10 15.27 7.89
C ARG A 208 13.65 13.97 7.22
N ARG A 209 14.39 13.50 6.21
CA ARG A 209 14.12 12.25 5.50
C ARG A 209 14.89 11.07 6.08
N GLU A 210 15.67 11.30 7.14
CA GLU A 210 16.52 10.32 7.79
C GLU A 210 17.61 9.77 6.86
N LEU A 211 18.01 10.52 5.83
CA LEU A 211 19.15 10.18 4.96
C LEU A 211 20.48 10.65 5.55
N LEU A 212 20.41 11.67 6.41
CA LEU A 212 21.53 12.17 7.18
C LEU A 212 21.12 12.29 8.64
N GLU A 213 22.05 12.06 9.53
CA GLU A 213 21.93 12.36 10.95
C GLU A 213 22.82 13.54 11.33
N VAL A 214 22.53 14.13 12.48
CA VAL A 214 23.21 15.33 12.96
C VAL A 214 23.81 15.06 14.33
N ARG A 215 25.11 15.33 14.48
CA ARG A 215 25.81 15.30 15.76
C ARG A 215 26.29 16.71 16.09
N ARG A 216 26.20 17.08 17.37
CA ARG A 216 26.60 18.41 17.84
C ARG A 216 27.85 18.28 18.71
N GLU A 217 28.85 19.09 18.41
CA GLU A 217 30.07 19.17 19.20
C GLU A 217 30.18 20.55 19.88
N GLY A 218 30.47 20.56 21.18
CA GLY A 218 30.54 21.76 22.01
C GLY A 218 29.27 22.05 22.83
N THR A 219 29.30 23.13 23.62
CA THR A 219 28.21 23.48 24.55
C THR A 219 27.51 24.80 24.17
N GLY A 220 26.19 24.84 24.35
CA GLY A 220 25.39 26.04 24.16
C GLY A 220 25.22 26.48 22.70
N LYS A 221 25.07 27.78 22.47
CA LYS A 221 24.75 28.37 21.16
C LYS A 221 25.89 28.31 20.14
N GLN A 222 27.10 27.89 20.55
CA GLN A 222 28.27 27.78 19.69
C GLN A 222 28.58 26.33 19.28
N ALA A 223 27.68 25.38 19.57
CA ALA A 223 27.89 24.00 19.17
C ALA A 223 27.93 23.89 17.63
N THR A 224 29.01 23.32 17.11
CA THR A 224 29.16 23.03 15.69
C THR A 224 28.31 21.81 15.33
N VAL A 225 27.66 21.88 14.18
CA VAL A 225 26.74 20.86 13.69
C VAL A 225 27.46 20.06 12.61
N HIS A 226 27.62 18.76 12.84
CA HIS A 226 28.25 17.81 11.93
C HIS A 226 27.21 16.85 11.37
N TYR A 227 27.35 16.52 10.09
CA TYR A 227 26.40 15.67 9.36
C TYR A 227 27.04 14.31 9.06
N PHE A 228 26.27 13.24 9.24
CA PHE A 228 26.72 11.87 8.96
C PHE A 228 25.66 11.13 8.13
N PRO A 229 26.07 10.22 7.24
CA PRO A 229 25.14 9.34 6.54
C PRO A 229 24.49 8.34 7.50
N THR A 230 23.26 7.92 7.20
CA THR A 230 22.49 6.93 7.98
C THR A 230 22.44 5.59 7.27
N ASP A 231 22.08 4.52 7.98
CA ASP A 231 21.86 3.19 7.41
C ASP A 231 20.81 3.21 6.29
N LYS A 232 19.73 3.98 6.48
CA LYS A 232 18.68 4.19 5.47
C LYS A 232 19.22 4.77 4.16
N MET A 233 20.24 5.62 4.21
CA MET A 233 20.87 6.13 3.00
C MET A 233 21.66 5.03 2.29
N LEU A 234 22.42 4.22 3.04
CA LEU A 234 23.18 3.10 2.49
C LEU A 234 22.27 2.09 1.80
N GLU A 235 21.14 1.74 2.43
CA GLU A 235 20.11 0.88 1.85
C GLU A 235 19.59 1.45 0.51
N LEU A 236 19.28 2.74 0.45
CA LEU A 236 18.81 3.40 -0.76
C LEU A 236 19.90 3.52 -1.84
N ALA A 237 21.16 3.59 -1.44
CA ALA A 237 22.31 3.59 -2.35
C ALA A 237 22.69 2.17 -2.82
N GLY A 238 22.11 1.12 -2.20
CA GLY A 238 22.47 -0.28 -2.47
C GLY A 238 23.85 -0.66 -1.95
N LEU A 239 24.32 -0.01 -0.89
CA LEU A 239 25.63 -0.23 -0.27
C LEU A 239 25.46 -0.99 1.06
N ALA A 240 26.36 -1.92 1.36
CA ALA A 240 26.37 -2.61 2.66
C ALA A 240 27.09 -1.79 3.73
N SER A 241 28.04 -0.95 3.30
CA SER A 241 28.85 -0.10 4.17
C SER A 241 29.34 1.15 3.43
N LEU A 242 29.87 2.14 4.17
CA LEU A 242 30.52 3.30 3.57
C LEU A 242 31.81 2.93 2.82
N ASP A 243 32.43 1.80 3.15
CA ASP A 243 33.66 1.33 2.50
C ASP A 243 33.39 0.83 1.06
N ASP A 244 32.13 0.53 0.73
CA ASP A 244 31.70 0.13 -0.62
C ASP A 244 31.51 1.33 -1.56
N LEU A 245 31.70 2.56 -1.07
CA LEU A 245 31.66 3.74 -1.93
C LEU A 245 32.76 3.67 -2.98
N PRO A 246 32.48 4.09 -4.24
CA PRO A 246 33.49 4.14 -5.28
C PRO A 246 34.69 4.94 -4.80
N GLN A 247 35.88 4.34 -4.77
CA GLN A 247 37.06 5.11 -4.39
C GLN A 247 37.29 6.19 -5.44
N VAL A 248 37.58 7.40 -4.97
CA VAL A 248 37.93 8.53 -5.82
C VAL A 248 39.33 8.25 -6.36
N GLU A 249 39.46 7.36 -7.35
CA GLU A 249 40.68 7.24 -8.13
C GLU A 249 40.92 8.60 -8.78
N GLU A 250 42.08 9.17 -8.48
CA GLU A 250 42.52 10.50 -8.89
C GLU A 250 42.28 10.72 -10.39
N PHE A 251 41.39 11.66 -10.72
CA PHE A 251 41.32 12.29 -12.05
C PHE A 251 42.12 13.59 -12.06
#